data_AF-A0A817PWY3-F1
#
_entry.id   AF-A0A817PWY3-F1
#
_cell.length_a   1.000
_cell.length_b   1.000
_cell.length_c   1.000
_cell.angle_alpha   90.00
_cell.angle_beta   90.00
_cell.angle_gamma   90.00
#
_symmetry.space_group_name_H-M   'P 1'
#
loop_
_entity.id
_entity.type
_entity.pdbx_description
1 polymer ?
#
loop_
_entity_poly.entity_id
_entity_poly.type
_entity_poly.pdbx_seq_one_letter_code
_entity_poly.pdbx_strand_id
1 'polypeptide(L)'
;RLGSATHFKRVQNPKPDGPRELWLTCSPGDPYAQALTLDQIKSEELCEPPVTMSDMLATLDRIKSSINEIDMAKYRDFTETFGASNP
;
A
#
# COMPACT_ATOMS: atom_id res chain seq x y z
N ARG A 1 -9.67 -1.43 -6.26
CA ARG A 1 -9.29 -0.17 -5.56
C ARG A 1 -10.41 0.13 -4.57
N LEU A 2 -10.09 0.41 -3.31
CA LEU A 2 -11.11 0.58 -2.24
C LEU A 2 -12.12 1.69 -2.55
N GLY A 3 -11.68 2.81 -3.11
CA GLY A 3 -12.54 3.95 -3.47
C GLY A 3 -13.56 3.70 -4.60
N SER A 4 -13.50 2.54 -5.27
CA SER A 4 -14.49 2.14 -6.28
C SER A 4 -15.30 0.91 -5.85
N ALA A 5 -15.20 0.51 -4.58
CA ALA A 5 -15.95 -0.63 -4.05
C ALA A 5 -17.43 -0.25 -3.87
N THR A 6 -18.31 -1.13 -4.34
CA THR A 6 -19.77 -0.95 -4.26
C THR A 6 -20.42 -1.92 -3.28
N HIS A 7 -19.68 -2.93 -2.82
CA HIS A 7 -20.18 -3.98 -1.93
C HIS A 7 -19.16 -4.29 -0.84
N PHE A 8 -19.69 -4.47 0.37
CA PHE A 8 -18.93 -4.81 1.56
C PHE A 8 -19.63 -5.94 2.31
N LYS A 9 -18.86 -6.72 3.06
CA LYS A 9 -19.39 -7.73 3.97
C LYS A 9 -18.76 -7.59 5.35
N ARG A 10 -19.51 -7.99 6.38
CA ARG A 10 -19.00 -8.06 7.75
C ARG A 10 -18.09 -9.28 7.89
N VAL A 11 -16.92 -9.09 8.50
CA VAL A 11 -15.95 -10.13 8.84
C VAL A 11 -15.54 -9.99 10.30
N GLN A 12 -15.23 -11.11 10.97
CA GLN A 12 -14.69 -11.04 12.31
C GLN A 12 -13.31 -10.40 12.31
N ASN A 13 -13.07 -9.55 13.29
CA ASN A 13 -11.77 -8.92 13.45
C ASN A 13 -10.72 -9.97 13.86
N PRO A 14 -9.61 -10.09 13.14
CA PRO A 14 -8.53 -11.00 13.51
C PRO A 14 -7.77 -10.55 14.76
N LYS A 15 -7.91 -9.29 15.19
CA LYS A 15 -7.23 -8.75 16.39
C LYS A 15 -8.16 -8.79 17.61
N PRO A 16 -7.71 -9.34 18.75
CA PRO A 16 -8.53 -9.47 19.96
C PRO A 16 -8.79 -8.12 20.69
N ASP A 17 -8.02 -7.09 20.36
CA ASP A 17 -8.06 -5.75 20.99
C ASP A 17 -9.11 -4.81 20.35
N GLY A 18 -9.64 -5.15 19.17
CA GLY A 18 -10.45 -4.23 18.37
C GLY A 18 -11.96 -4.54 18.35
N PRO A 19 -12.71 -3.83 17.47
CA PRO A 19 -14.13 -4.09 17.22
C PRO A 19 -14.34 -5.55 16.84
N ARG A 20 -15.42 -6.18 17.27
CA ARG A 20 -15.67 -7.61 16.95
C ARG A 20 -15.83 -7.87 15.45
N GLU A 21 -16.38 -6.91 14.73
CA GLU A 21 -16.67 -7.04 13.31
C GLU A 21 -16.20 -5.82 12.52
N LEU A 22 -15.61 -6.08 11.36
CA LEU A 22 -15.12 -5.08 10.43
C LEU A 22 -15.77 -5.27 9.05
N TRP A 23 -15.72 -4.23 8.23
CA TRP A 23 -16.17 -4.24 6.85
C TRP A 23 -15.01 -4.57 5.93
N LEU A 24 -15.20 -5.57 5.08
CA LEU A 24 -14.26 -5.93 4.03
C LEU A 24 -14.92 -5.73 2.67
N THR A 25 -14.18 -5.17 1.71
CA THR A 25 -14.64 -5.11 0.32
C THR A 25 -14.89 -6.50 -0.22
N CYS A 26 -15.98 -6.70 -0.95
CA CYS A 26 -16.32 -7.99 -1.53
C CYS A 26 -16.89 -7.85 -2.94
N SER A 27 -17.05 -9.00 -3.61
CA SER A 27 -17.74 -9.07 -4.89
C SER A 27 -19.24 -8.84 -4.70
N PRO A 28 -19.95 -8.19 -5.64
CA PRO A 28 -21.42 -8.10 -5.63
C PRO A 28 -22.12 -9.46 -5.57
N GLY A 29 -21.47 -10.53 -6.05
CA GLY A 29 -22.02 -11.89 -6.02
C GLY A 29 -21.77 -12.65 -4.71
N ASP A 30 -21.12 -12.03 -3.71
CA ASP A 30 -20.94 -12.66 -2.40
C ASP A 30 -22.31 -12.76 -1.68
N PRO A 31 -22.72 -13.93 -1.15
CA PRO A 31 -24.01 -14.09 -0.49
C PRO A 31 -24.24 -13.14 0.70
N TYR A 32 -23.16 -12.63 1.28
CA TYR A 32 -23.19 -11.69 2.41
C TYR A 32 -22.88 -10.26 1.98
N ALA A 33 -22.83 -9.99 0.67
CA ALA A 33 -22.58 -8.65 0.14
C ALA A 33 -23.72 -7.70 0.51
N GLN A 34 -23.34 -6.54 1.03
CA GLN A 34 -24.23 -5.41 1.24
C GLN A 34 -23.79 -4.27 0.32
N ALA A 35 -24.75 -3.71 -0.42
CA ALA A 35 -24.52 -2.57 -1.29
C ALA A 35 -24.25 -1.32 -0.44
N LEU A 36 -22.98 -0.96 -0.32
CA LEU A 36 -22.46 0.10 0.53
C LEU A 36 -21.30 0.80 -0.20
N THR A 37 -21.15 2.09 0.00
CA THR A 37 -19.98 2.84 -0.47
C THR A 37 -18.99 3.07 0.68
N LEU A 38 -17.73 3.32 0.33
CA LEU A 38 -16.68 3.57 1.33
C LEU A 38 -17.02 4.73 2.26
N ASP A 39 -17.67 5.78 1.75
CA ASP A 39 -18.04 6.98 2.53
C ASP A 39 -19.06 6.68 3.64
N GLN A 40 -19.79 5.56 3.54
CA GLN A 40 -20.77 5.13 4.54
C GLN A 40 -20.13 4.31 5.67
N ILE A 41 -18.85 3.93 5.53
CA ILE A 41 -18.12 3.08 6.46
C ILE A 41 -17.10 3.94 7.21
N LYS A 42 -17.13 3.86 8.53
CA LYS A 42 -16.13 4.52 9.37
C LYS A 42 -14.77 3.84 9.21
N SER A 43 -13.69 4.63 9.25
CA SER A 43 -12.33 4.11 9.04
C SER A 43 -11.95 3.05 10.07
N GLU A 44 -12.43 3.17 11.31
CA GLU A 44 -12.13 2.23 12.40
C GLU A 44 -12.89 0.90 12.26
N GLU A 45 -13.96 0.90 11.47
CA GLU A 45 -14.74 -0.30 11.17
C GLU A 45 -14.28 -0.98 9.87
N LEU A 46 -13.27 -0.44 9.18
CA LEU A 46 -12.78 -1.01 7.93
C LEU A 46 -11.69 -2.06 8.18
N CYS A 47 -11.82 -3.23 7.55
CA CYS A 47 -10.77 -4.23 7.52
C CYS A 47 -9.75 -3.85 6.45
N GLU A 48 -8.62 -3.28 6.88
CA GLU A 48 -7.51 -2.99 5.99
C GLU A 48 -6.92 -4.29 5.42
N PRO A 49 -6.73 -4.39 4.09
CA PRO A 49 -6.11 -5.56 3.50
C PRO A 49 -4.63 -5.61 3.91
N PRO A 50 -4.08 -6.82 4.17
CA PRO A 50 -2.66 -6.96 4.46
C PRO A 50 -1.84 -6.56 3.23
N VAL A 51 -0.72 -5.88 3.47
CA VAL A 51 0.26 -5.59 2.40
C VAL A 51 1.00 -6.88 2.06
N THR A 52 0.99 -7.25 0.79
CA THR A 52 1.63 -8.48 0.29
C THR A 52 2.89 -8.19 -0.51
N MET A 53 3.74 -9.22 -0.71
CA MET A 53 4.88 -9.10 -1.61
C MET A 53 4.47 -8.78 -3.05
N SER A 54 3.29 -9.21 -3.48
CA SER A 54 2.76 -8.86 -4.81
C SER A 54 2.53 -7.35 -4.96
N ASP A 55 2.12 -6.68 -3.88
CA ASP A 55 1.93 -5.22 -3.89
C ASP A 55 3.27 -4.49 -4.02
N MET A 56 4.32 -5.01 -3.37
CA MET A 56 5.69 -4.49 -3.48
C MET A 56 6.24 -4.68 -4.90
N LEU A 57 6.11 -5.89 -5.47
CA LEU A 57 6.57 -6.18 -6.84
C LEU A 57 5.86 -5.30 -7.87
N ALA A 58 4.53 -5.19 -7.79
CA ALA A 58 3.76 -4.33 -8.68
C ALA A 58 4.16 -2.84 -8.54
N THR A 59 4.65 -2.44 -7.37
CA THR A 59 5.14 -1.09 -7.13
C THR A 59 6.53 -0.88 -7.73
N LEU A 60 7.44 -1.85 -7.63
CA LEU A 60 8.74 -1.81 -8.28
C LEU A 60 8.63 -1.64 -9.80
N ASP A 61 7.69 -2.35 -10.44
CA ASP A 61 7.46 -2.24 -11.89
C ASP A 61 7.01 -0.83 -12.33
N ARG A 62 6.38 -0.06 -11.42
CA ARG A 62 5.86 1.28 -11.70
C ARG A 62 6.83 2.40 -11.33
N ILE A 63 7.77 2.15 -10.42
CA ILE A 63 8.74 3.15 -9.97
C ILE A 63 9.84 3.27 -11.03
N LYS A 64 9.99 4.48 -11.58
CA LYS A 64 11.16 4.81 -12.40
C LYS A 64 12.33 5.21 -11.48
N SER A 65 13.55 4.84 -11.88
CA SER A 65 14.75 5.35 -11.20
C SER A 65 14.72 6.87 -11.17
N SER A 66 14.77 7.45 -9.97
CA SER A 66 14.82 8.89 -9.75
C SER A 66 16.21 9.48 -10.02
N ILE A 67 17.21 8.61 -10.14
CA ILE A 67 18.60 8.98 -10.37
C ILE A 67 18.95 8.65 -11.82
N ASN A 68 19.47 9.65 -12.53
CA ASN A 68 20.04 9.48 -13.86
C ASN A 68 21.55 9.23 -13.76
N GLU A 69 22.14 8.66 -14.82
CA GLU A 69 23.57 8.34 -14.85
C GLU A 69 24.47 9.59 -14.82
N ILE A 70 23.98 10.73 -15.32
CA ILE A 70 24.74 11.98 -15.39
C ILE A 70 25.01 12.52 -13.99
N ASP A 71 24.00 12.47 -13.12
CA ASP A 71 24.12 12.93 -11.74
C ASP A 71 25.03 11.98 -10.95
N MET A 72 24.92 10.66 -11.19
CA MET A 72 25.87 9.68 -10.63
C MET A 72 27.33 9.97 -11.01
N ALA A 73 27.60 10.40 -12.25
CA ALA A 73 28.95 10.74 -12.69
C ALA A 73 29.52 11.95 -11.94
N LYS A 74 28.72 12.99 -11.72
CA LYS A 74 29.15 14.16 -10.92
C LYS A 74 29.47 13.80 -9.47
N TYR A 75 28.66 12.93 -8.86
CA TYR A 75 28.92 12.46 -7.50
C TYR A 75 30.19 11.62 -7.43
N ARG A 76 30.47 10.80 -8.46
CA ARG A 76 31.72 10.03 -8.53
C ARG A 76 32.94 10.94 -8.65
N ASP A 77 32.91 11.89 -9.58
CA ASP A 77 34.00 12.85 -9.79
C ASP A 77 34.29 13.69 -8.53
N PHE A 78 33.24 14.16 -7.85
CA PHE A 78 33.36 14.82 -6.56
C PHE A 78 33.97 13.90 -5.49
N THR A 79 33.53 12.64 -5.44
CA THR A 79 34.03 11.67 -4.45
C THR A 79 35.49 11.28 -4.74
N GLU A 80 35.91 11.17 -6.00
CA GLU A 80 37.30 10.91 -6.38
C GLU A 80 38.21 12.12 -6.09
N THR A 81 37.69 13.33 -6.27
CA THR A 81 38.45 14.57 -6.06
C THR A 81 38.54 14.99 -4.59
N PHE A 82 37.51 14.73 -3.79
CA PHE A 82 37.38 15.24 -2.41
C PHE A 82 37.05 14.17 -1.36
N GLY A 83 36.71 12.95 -1.76
CA GLY A 83 36.32 11.84 -0.89
C GLY A 83 37.53 11.21 -0.21
N ALA A 84 37.95 11.87 0.87
CA ALA A 84 38.93 11.42 1.87
C ALA A 84 40.41 11.35 1.40
N SER A 85 41.11 12.46 1.62
CA SER A 85 42.50 12.41 2.09
C SER A 85 42.50 12.05 3.58
N ASN A 86 42.65 10.75 3.92
CA ASN A 86 43.31 10.33 5.18
C ASN A 86 43.66 8.82 5.15
N PRO A 87 44.93 8.47 5.38
CA PRO A 87 45.29 7.75 6.61
C PRO A 87 45.87 8.68 7.68
#